data_AF-C2KX93-F1
#
_entry.id   AF-C2KX93-F1
#
_cell.length_a   1.000
_cell.length_b   1.000
_cell.length_c   1.000
_cell.angle_alpha   90.00
_cell.angle_beta   90.00
_cell.angle_gamma   90.00
#
_symmetry.space_group_name_H-M   'P 1'
#
loop_
_entity.id
_entity.type
_entity.pdbx_description
1 polymer ?
#
loop_
_entity_poly.entity_id
_entity_poly.type
_entity_poly.pdbx_seq_one_letter_code
_entity_poly.pdbx_strand_id
1 'polypeptide(L)'
;MPVPTFRWLKMNESKIKINGAFQSFTPEMEEEATRGEGDFSKVVSGLGEELAGLAKEDGCESISYRIKKDEAKAPMIMHFLYESKENQHSSFQFYLEEGARLTLFLHRESEEKAVGSAYLQEKFILEKNAELNLILVSKFGDAFQSYDDLSLQLQESSKVKLSAIHLCGKSAHIGYRADLLGNRSEAEMHLGYFLEKQERADYNLLVNHFGKKSESHIYCDGVLRGEAFKIFRGTIDLKHGAKGACGNEQENVLLMDDNVV
;
A
#
# COMPACT_ATOMS: atom_id res chain seq x y z
N MET A 1 -10.02 -26.41 10.90
CA MET A 1 -10.67 -25.74 9.76
C MET A 1 -10.28 -24.27 9.84
N PRO A 2 -9.84 -23.61 8.75
CA PRO A 2 -9.63 -22.17 8.77
C PRO A 2 -10.97 -21.47 9.08
N VAL A 3 -10.93 -20.47 9.95
CA VAL A 3 -12.11 -19.67 10.33
C VAL A 3 -12.35 -18.62 9.23
N PRO A 4 -13.60 -18.38 8.78
CA PRO A 4 -13.89 -17.33 7.80
C PRO A 4 -13.40 -15.97 8.31
N THR A 5 -12.61 -15.25 7.52
CA THR A 5 -12.13 -13.90 7.88
C THR A 5 -13.17 -12.83 7.49
N PHE A 6 -13.02 -11.60 8.00
CA PHE A 6 -13.93 -10.47 7.72
C PHE A 6 -14.23 -10.29 6.23
N ARG A 7 -13.25 -10.54 5.36
CA ARG A 7 -13.40 -10.48 3.91
C ARG A 7 -14.41 -11.48 3.35
N TRP A 8 -14.47 -12.70 3.90
CA TRP A 8 -15.45 -13.72 3.49
C TRP A 8 -16.86 -13.35 3.91
N LEU A 9 -17.00 -12.63 5.01
CA LEU A 9 -18.28 -12.16 5.56
C LEU A 9 -18.76 -10.85 4.93
N LYS A 10 -17.91 -10.18 4.14
CA LYS A 10 -18.14 -8.82 3.60
C LYS A 10 -18.56 -7.79 4.66
N MET A 11 -18.12 -8.00 5.91
CA MET A 11 -18.42 -7.08 7.00
C MET A 11 -17.61 -5.79 6.81
N ASN A 12 -18.29 -4.64 6.92
CA ASN A 12 -17.71 -3.30 6.76
C ASN A 12 -17.11 -3.06 5.35
N GLU A 13 -17.69 -3.67 4.31
CA GLU A 13 -17.37 -3.36 2.92
C GLU A 13 -17.72 -1.89 2.63
N SER A 14 -16.68 -1.08 2.36
CA SER A 14 -16.82 0.34 2.08
C SER A 14 -16.96 0.55 0.58
N LYS A 15 -18.04 1.23 0.16
CA LYS A 15 -18.23 1.59 -1.25
C LYS A 15 -17.58 2.94 -1.51
N ILE A 16 -16.40 2.91 -2.13
CA ILE A 16 -15.72 4.12 -2.58
C ILE A 16 -16.45 4.65 -3.82
N LYS A 17 -16.97 5.87 -3.75
CA LYS A 17 -17.50 6.58 -4.91
C LYS A 17 -16.60 7.75 -5.23
N ILE A 18 -15.97 7.70 -6.40
CA ILE A 18 -15.15 8.79 -6.91
C ILE A 18 -15.97 9.50 -7.99
N ASN A 19 -16.17 10.80 -7.79
CA ASN A 19 -16.85 11.64 -8.77
C ASN A 19 -15.80 12.35 -9.61
N GLY A 20 -16.01 12.39 -10.93
CA GLY A 20 -15.08 13.01 -11.86
C GLY A 20 -14.00 12.03 -12.35
N ALA A 21 -13.39 12.36 -13.49
CA ALA A 21 -12.32 11.55 -14.07
C ALA A 21 -11.02 11.74 -13.29
N PHE A 22 -10.16 10.74 -13.31
CA PHE A 22 -8.79 10.89 -12.81
C PHE A 22 -7.91 11.61 -13.81
N GLN A 23 -6.88 12.30 -13.29
CA GLN A 23 -5.88 13.00 -14.08
C GLN A 23 -4.49 12.51 -13.68
N SER A 24 -3.71 12.09 -14.67
CA SER A 24 -2.33 11.65 -14.44
C SER A 24 -1.51 12.70 -13.69
N PHE A 25 -0.78 12.25 -12.70
CA PHE A 25 0.15 13.03 -11.89
C PHE A 25 1.50 12.31 -11.87
N THR A 26 2.57 13.06 -12.12
CA THR A 26 3.94 12.55 -12.06
C THR A 26 4.65 13.27 -10.91
N PRO A 27 5.20 12.54 -9.94
CA PRO A 27 5.95 13.13 -8.84
C PRO A 27 7.33 13.62 -9.29
N GLU A 28 7.98 14.39 -8.42
CA GLU A 28 9.41 14.63 -8.50
C GLU A 28 10.16 13.36 -8.09
N MET A 29 11.27 13.05 -8.78
CA MET A 29 12.02 11.81 -8.56
C MET A 29 13.52 12.08 -8.48
N GLU A 30 14.18 11.38 -7.54
CA GLU A 30 15.63 11.38 -7.38
C GLU A 30 16.16 9.94 -7.41
N GLU A 31 17.40 9.79 -7.91
CA GLU A 31 18.07 8.48 -8.05
C GLU A 31 17.20 7.47 -8.82
N GLU A 32 16.57 7.96 -9.90
CA GLU A 32 15.62 7.19 -10.68
C GLU A 32 16.26 5.92 -11.27
N ALA A 33 15.63 4.78 -11.00
CA ALA A 33 16.08 3.48 -11.49
C ALA A 33 15.81 3.29 -12.99
N THR A 34 16.42 2.26 -13.57
CA THR A 34 16.23 1.95 -15.00
C THR A 34 14.76 1.63 -15.31
N ARG A 35 14.23 2.34 -16.32
CA ARG A 35 12.94 2.04 -16.95
C ARG A 35 12.93 0.63 -17.52
N GLY A 36 11.85 -0.11 -17.27
CA GLY A 36 11.70 -1.43 -17.86
C GLY A 36 10.36 -2.07 -17.53
N GLU A 37 9.92 -2.91 -18.45
CA GLU A 37 8.63 -3.60 -18.36
C GLU A 37 8.71 -4.91 -17.58
N GLY A 38 7.57 -5.32 -17.05
CA GLY A 38 7.29 -6.63 -16.46
C GLY A 38 5.82 -7.03 -16.70
N ASP A 39 5.47 -8.28 -16.44
CA ASP A 39 4.09 -8.76 -16.58
C ASP A 39 3.31 -8.63 -15.25
N PHE A 40 2.52 -7.57 -15.12
CA PHE A 40 1.68 -7.29 -13.95
C PHE A 40 0.23 -7.77 -14.12
N SER A 41 -0.09 -8.51 -15.17
CA SER A 41 -1.47 -8.94 -15.48
C SER A 41 -2.12 -9.77 -14.37
N LYS A 42 -1.30 -10.48 -13.57
CA LYS A 42 -1.74 -11.31 -12.43
C LYS A 42 -1.67 -10.59 -11.09
N VAL A 43 -1.19 -9.35 -11.05
CA VAL A 43 -1.07 -8.58 -9.81
C VAL A 43 -2.39 -7.87 -9.53
N VAL A 44 -3.13 -8.43 -8.59
CA VAL A 44 -4.44 -7.98 -8.14
C VAL A 44 -4.28 -6.80 -7.19
N SER A 45 -5.13 -5.78 -7.35
CA SER A 45 -5.14 -4.56 -6.52
C SER A 45 -5.40 -4.85 -5.04
N GLY A 46 -4.79 -4.04 -4.16
CA GLY A 46 -5.02 -4.00 -2.73
C GLY A 46 -6.27 -3.22 -2.31
N LEU A 47 -6.62 -2.15 -3.04
CA LEU A 47 -7.90 -1.44 -2.86
C LEU A 47 -9.08 -2.08 -3.62
N GLY A 48 -8.80 -3.07 -4.45
CA GLY A 48 -9.80 -3.88 -5.14
C GLY A 48 -9.99 -3.49 -6.60
N GLU A 49 -10.50 -4.45 -7.36
CA GLU A 49 -10.57 -4.36 -8.83
C GLU A 49 -11.59 -3.33 -9.34
N GLU A 50 -12.55 -2.90 -8.52
CA GLU A 50 -13.48 -1.83 -8.89
C GLU A 50 -12.73 -0.49 -9.05
N LEU A 51 -11.97 -0.09 -8.02
CA LEU A 51 -11.18 1.15 -8.07
C LEU A 51 -10.03 1.06 -9.07
N ALA A 52 -9.33 -0.09 -9.13
CA ALA A 52 -8.31 -0.32 -10.14
C ALA A 52 -8.88 -0.39 -11.56
N GLY A 53 -10.15 -0.75 -11.72
CA GLY A 53 -10.89 -0.71 -12.97
C GLY A 53 -11.16 0.71 -13.44
N LEU A 54 -11.69 1.55 -12.55
CA LEU A 54 -11.91 2.99 -12.83
C LEU A 54 -10.62 3.65 -13.31
N ALA A 55 -9.53 3.42 -12.59
CA ALA A 55 -8.21 3.92 -12.92
C ALA A 55 -7.68 3.52 -14.32
N LYS A 56 -8.10 2.36 -14.86
CA LYS A 56 -7.78 1.94 -16.24
C LYS A 56 -8.63 2.69 -17.27
N GLU A 57 -9.89 3.01 -16.94
CA GLU A 57 -10.78 3.75 -17.81
C GLU A 57 -10.32 5.21 -18.01
N ASP A 58 -9.65 5.79 -17.01
CA ASP A 58 -9.11 7.16 -17.07
C ASP A 58 -7.83 7.32 -17.90
N GLY A 59 -7.28 6.24 -18.46
CA GLY A 59 -6.13 6.29 -19.38
C GLY A 59 -4.79 6.67 -18.72
N CYS A 60 -4.69 6.60 -17.39
CA CYS A 60 -3.41 6.80 -16.70
C CYS A 60 -2.48 5.61 -16.96
N GLU A 61 -1.41 5.85 -17.73
CA GLU A 61 -0.41 4.83 -18.01
C GLU A 61 0.48 4.58 -16.79
N SER A 62 0.82 3.30 -16.58
CA SER A 62 1.74 2.93 -15.51
C SER A 62 3.17 3.21 -15.92
N ILE A 63 3.91 3.81 -14.99
CA ILE A 63 5.34 4.04 -15.13
C ILE A 63 6.10 2.81 -14.60
N SER A 64 6.86 2.15 -15.47
CA SER A 64 7.47 0.84 -15.15
C SER A 64 9.00 0.89 -14.99
N TYR A 65 9.48 0.23 -13.96
CA TYR A 65 10.90 0.05 -13.62
C TYR A 65 11.28 -1.42 -13.56
N ARG A 66 12.53 -1.69 -13.96
CA ARG A 66 13.13 -3.02 -13.85
C ARG A 66 14.45 -2.92 -13.13
N ILE A 67 14.47 -3.37 -11.88
CA ILE A 67 15.60 -3.26 -10.98
C ILE A 67 16.47 -4.50 -11.14
N LYS A 68 17.70 -4.30 -11.63
CA LYS A 68 18.68 -5.38 -11.74
C LYS A 68 19.45 -5.55 -10.44
N LYS A 69 20.10 -6.70 -10.31
CA LYS A 69 21.06 -6.93 -9.22
C LYS A 69 22.19 -5.90 -9.28
N ASP A 70 22.57 -5.38 -8.10
CA ASP A 70 23.64 -4.38 -7.89
C ASP A 70 23.41 -2.98 -8.50
N GLU A 71 22.20 -2.69 -9.00
CA GLU A 71 21.84 -1.41 -9.62
C GLU A 71 21.54 -0.32 -8.59
N ALA A 72 20.64 -0.57 -7.64
CA ALA A 72 20.23 0.43 -6.67
C ALA A 72 21.25 0.54 -5.53
N LYS A 73 22.09 1.57 -5.59
CA LYS A 73 23.12 1.88 -4.57
C LYS A 73 22.68 2.98 -3.60
N ALA A 74 21.73 3.80 -4.00
CA ALA A 74 21.09 4.83 -3.20
C ALA A 74 19.58 4.56 -3.14
N PRO A 75 18.87 5.08 -2.11
CA PRO A 75 17.41 5.07 -2.09
C PRO A 75 16.86 5.86 -3.28
N MET A 76 15.93 5.25 -4.02
CA MET A 76 15.11 5.99 -4.96
C MET A 76 14.09 6.81 -4.17
N ILE A 77 13.87 8.07 -4.53
CA ILE A 77 12.94 8.96 -3.84
C ILE A 77 11.87 9.41 -4.83
N MET A 78 10.61 9.32 -4.42
CA MET A 78 9.47 9.91 -5.13
C MET A 78 8.75 10.88 -4.20
N HIS A 79 8.71 12.15 -4.59
CA HIS A 79 8.04 13.21 -3.84
C HIS A 79 6.80 13.69 -4.60
N PHE A 80 5.65 13.48 -3.98
CA PHE A 80 4.36 13.90 -4.48
C PHE A 80 3.91 15.12 -3.68
N LEU A 81 3.81 16.27 -4.35
CA LEU A 81 3.20 17.48 -3.81
C LEU A 81 1.90 17.77 -4.56
N TYR A 82 0.77 17.55 -3.90
CA TYR A 82 -0.55 17.72 -4.48
C TYR A 82 -1.13 19.11 -4.21
N GLU A 83 -1.51 19.80 -5.27
CA GLU A 83 -2.28 21.06 -5.20
C GLU A 83 -3.80 20.79 -5.18
N SER A 84 -4.60 21.86 -5.10
CA SER A 84 -6.06 21.79 -5.22
C SER A 84 -6.48 21.33 -6.61
N LYS A 85 -6.77 20.04 -6.75
CA LYS A 85 -7.19 19.40 -7.98
C LYS A 85 -8.03 18.17 -7.70
N GLU A 86 -9.06 17.94 -8.52
CA GLU A 86 -9.85 16.72 -8.44
C GLU A 86 -9.06 15.52 -8.97
N ASN A 87 -9.05 14.42 -8.21
CA ASN A 87 -8.64 13.06 -8.60
C ASN A 87 -7.30 12.95 -9.34
N GLN A 88 -6.20 13.25 -8.66
CA GLN A 88 -4.85 13.04 -9.19
C GLN A 88 -4.48 11.55 -9.13
N HIS A 89 -3.95 10.98 -10.19
CA HIS A 89 -3.63 9.54 -10.27
C HIS A 89 -2.19 9.32 -10.71
N SER A 90 -1.46 8.51 -9.95
CA SER A 90 -0.15 7.98 -10.34
C SER A 90 -0.16 6.47 -10.26
N SER A 91 0.41 5.80 -11.26
CA SER A 91 0.56 4.33 -11.27
C SER A 91 1.99 3.93 -11.54
N PHE A 92 2.55 3.08 -10.69
CA PHE A 92 3.92 2.59 -10.79
C PHE A 92 4.00 1.07 -10.75
N GLN A 93 4.95 0.54 -11.52
CA GLN A 93 5.21 -0.89 -11.62
C GLN A 93 6.71 -1.13 -11.43
N PHE A 94 7.07 -2.02 -10.52
CA PHE A 94 8.46 -2.34 -10.20
C PHE A 94 8.69 -3.84 -10.30
N TYR A 95 9.55 -4.23 -11.22
CA TYR A 95 10.00 -5.61 -11.38
C TYR A 95 11.42 -5.72 -10.82
N LEU A 96 11.59 -6.38 -9.68
CA LEU A 96 12.89 -6.63 -9.08
C LEU A 96 13.37 -8.02 -9.53
N GLU A 97 14.49 -8.06 -10.26
CA GLU A 97 15.10 -9.31 -10.72
C GLU A 97 15.67 -10.15 -9.57
N GLU A 98 16.07 -11.40 -9.87
CA GLU A 98 16.61 -12.30 -8.86
C GLU A 98 17.79 -11.67 -8.11
N GLY A 99 17.67 -11.60 -6.78
CA GLY A 99 18.68 -11.01 -5.90
C GLY A 99 18.80 -9.48 -5.99
N ALA A 100 17.92 -8.79 -6.70
CA ALA A 100 17.89 -7.33 -6.74
C ALA A 100 17.44 -6.75 -5.40
N ARG A 101 17.92 -5.55 -5.08
CA ARG A 101 17.56 -4.82 -3.87
C ARG A 101 17.09 -3.43 -4.25
N LEU A 102 16.00 -2.97 -3.63
CA LEU A 102 15.52 -1.60 -3.78
C LEU A 102 15.20 -1.03 -2.41
N THR A 103 15.69 0.18 -2.14
CA THR A 103 15.08 1.04 -1.11
C THR A 103 14.35 2.16 -1.83
N LEU A 104 13.04 2.29 -1.55
CA LEU A 104 12.19 3.31 -2.16
C LEU A 104 11.57 4.16 -1.05
N PHE A 105 11.74 5.48 -1.15
CA PHE A 105 11.13 6.45 -0.26
C PHE A 105 10.00 7.18 -1.01
N LEU A 106 8.78 7.06 -0.49
CA LEU A 106 7.61 7.75 -0.99
C LEU A 106 7.23 8.84 0.00
N HIS A 107 7.42 10.08 -0.40
CA HIS A 107 6.93 11.24 0.34
C HIS A 107 5.69 11.78 -0.34
N ARG A 108 4.56 11.76 0.36
CA ARG A 108 3.29 12.23 -0.19
C ARG A 108 2.72 13.32 0.66
N GLU A 109 2.52 14.48 0.08
CA GLU A 109 1.88 15.58 0.77
C GLU A 109 0.95 16.36 -0.15
N SER A 110 0.01 17.06 0.45
CA SER A 110 -0.73 18.11 -0.24
C SER A 110 -0.35 19.45 0.36
N GLU A 111 -0.58 20.53 -0.38
CA GLU A 111 -0.62 21.84 0.25
C GLU A 111 -1.64 21.85 1.41
N GLU A 112 -1.37 22.66 2.43
CA GLU A 112 -2.17 22.68 3.68
C GLU A 112 -3.68 22.92 3.43
N LYS A 113 -4.00 23.74 2.44
CA LYS A 113 -5.37 24.11 2.07
C LYS A 113 -5.86 23.41 0.80
N ALA A 114 -5.13 22.42 0.31
CA ALA A 114 -5.52 21.70 -0.90
C ALA A 114 -6.87 21.00 -0.69
N VAL A 115 -7.78 21.21 -1.65
CA VAL A 115 -9.03 20.45 -1.73
C VAL A 115 -8.93 19.54 -2.94
N GLY A 116 -9.12 18.25 -2.73
CA GLY A 116 -8.95 17.28 -3.81
C GLY A 116 -8.77 15.86 -3.32
N SER A 117 -8.26 15.04 -4.22
CA SER A 117 -7.97 13.64 -3.97
C SER A 117 -6.74 13.19 -4.74
N ALA A 118 -6.03 12.21 -4.19
CA ALA A 118 -4.96 11.51 -4.89
C ALA A 118 -5.11 10.00 -4.77
N TYR A 119 -4.91 9.31 -5.88
CA TYR A 119 -4.81 7.87 -5.98
C TYR A 119 -3.40 7.48 -6.42
N LEU A 120 -2.74 6.68 -5.59
CA LEU A 120 -1.44 6.11 -5.90
C LEU A 120 -1.58 4.59 -5.97
N GLN A 121 -1.32 4.03 -7.16
CA GLN A 121 -1.23 2.60 -7.38
C GLN A 121 0.22 2.18 -7.57
N GLU A 122 0.63 1.15 -6.83
CA GLU A 122 1.99 0.65 -6.87
C GLU A 122 1.98 -0.86 -6.88
N LYS A 123 2.65 -1.44 -7.87
CA LYS A 123 2.73 -2.88 -8.04
C LYS A 123 4.18 -3.33 -8.04
N PHE A 124 4.50 -4.30 -7.20
CA PHE A 124 5.84 -4.88 -7.12
C PHE A 124 5.79 -6.38 -7.39
N ILE A 125 6.71 -6.83 -8.23
CA ILE A 125 7.06 -8.24 -8.40
C ILE A 125 8.50 -8.40 -7.92
N LEU A 126 8.68 -9.21 -6.89
CA LEU A 126 9.98 -9.55 -6.32
C LEU A 126 10.33 -10.98 -6.71
N GLU A 127 11.26 -11.11 -7.65
CA GLU A 127 11.82 -12.41 -8.04
C GLU A 127 12.61 -13.04 -6.88
N LYS A 128 13.07 -14.27 -7.10
CA LYS A 128 13.76 -15.06 -6.10
C LYS A 128 14.88 -14.26 -5.41
N ASN A 129 14.96 -14.32 -4.08
CA ASN A 129 15.95 -13.60 -3.27
C ASN A 129 15.95 -12.06 -3.42
N ALA A 130 14.96 -11.44 -4.08
CA ALA A 130 14.88 -9.99 -4.17
C ALA A 130 14.45 -9.37 -2.85
N GLU A 131 14.91 -8.16 -2.55
CA GLU A 131 14.60 -7.44 -1.31
C GLU A 131 14.08 -6.03 -1.60
N LEU A 132 12.93 -5.69 -1.02
CA LEU A 132 12.35 -4.35 -1.06
C LEU A 132 12.29 -3.77 0.35
N ASN A 133 12.85 -2.58 0.51
CA ASN A 133 12.63 -1.73 1.68
C ASN A 133 11.82 -0.50 1.22
N LEU A 134 10.53 -0.49 1.54
CA LEU A 134 9.60 0.56 1.16
C LEU A 134 9.32 1.45 2.36
N ILE A 135 9.63 2.74 2.25
CA ILE A 135 9.34 3.74 3.26
C ILE A 135 8.30 4.70 2.69
N LEU A 136 7.15 4.83 3.35
CA LEU A 136 6.07 5.72 2.94
C LEU A 136 5.78 6.72 4.06
N VAL A 137 5.80 8.00 3.75
CA VAL A 137 5.32 9.06 4.66
C VAL A 137 4.28 9.87 3.92
N SER A 138 3.09 9.99 4.52
CA SER A 138 2.00 10.79 3.98
C SER A 138 1.54 11.85 4.96
N LYS A 139 1.29 13.07 4.45
CA LYS A 139 0.72 14.20 5.20
C LYS A 139 -0.18 15.05 4.32
N PHE A 140 -1.47 15.05 4.59
CA PHE A 140 -2.43 15.77 3.77
C PHE A 140 -3.13 16.90 4.55
N GLY A 141 -3.63 17.90 3.81
CA GLY A 141 -4.46 18.96 4.36
C GLY A 141 -5.86 18.46 4.74
N ASP A 142 -6.52 19.19 5.64
CA ASP A 142 -7.80 18.81 6.28
C ASP A 142 -8.92 18.45 5.28
N ALA A 143 -8.88 18.96 4.05
CA ALA A 143 -9.91 18.78 3.03
C ALA A 143 -9.53 17.73 1.96
N PHE A 144 -8.37 17.10 2.06
CA PHE A 144 -7.79 16.25 1.04
C PHE A 144 -8.05 14.76 1.30
N GLN A 145 -8.29 14.00 0.24
CA GLN A 145 -8.62 12.57 0.31
C GLN A 145 -7.52 11.73 -0.35
N SER A 146 -7.13 10.61 0.24
CA SER A 146 -6.12 9.72 -0.33
C SER A 146 -6.64 8.30 -0.56
N TYR A 147 -6.14 7.69 -1.63
CA TYR A 147 -6.35 6.29 -1.99
C TYR A 147 -4.98 5.67 -2.25
N ASP A 148 -4.60 4.70 -1.44
CA ASP A 148 -3.29 4.08 -1.45
C ASP A 148 -3.44 2.60 -1.80
N ASP A 149 -3.07 2.21 -3.01
CA ASP A 149 -3.18 0.84 -3.53
C ASP A 149 -1.79 0.23 -3.73
N LEU A 150 -1.37 -0.60 -2.77
CA LEU A 150 -0.11 -1.32 -2.82
C LEU A 150 -0.35 -2.80 -3.07
N SER A 151 0.28 -3.34 -4.11
CA SER A 151 0.21 -4.76 -4.46
C SER A 151 1.60 -5.37 -4.60
N LEU A 152 1.86 -6.45 -3.86
CA LEU A 152 3.17 -7.10 -3.77
C LEU A 152 3.05 -8.59 -4.16
N GLN A 153 3.89 -9.07 -5.06
CA GLN A 153 4.08 -10.51 -5.33
C GLN A 153 5.50 -10.94 -5.01
N LEU A 154 5.63 -11.93 -4.14
CA LEU A 154 6.92 -12.38 -3.62
C LEU A 154 7.20 -13.83 -4.02
N GLN A 155 8.27 -14.03 -4.80
CA GLN A 155 8.80 -15.35 -5.15
C GLN A 155 9.68 -15.94 -4.03
N GLU A 156 10.39 -17.03 -4.33
CA GLU A 156 11.10 -17.80 -3.31
C GLU A 156 12.16 -16.95 -2.59
N SER A 157 12.12 -16.98 -1.25
CA SER A 157 13.10 -16.27 -0.39
C SER A 157 13.21 -14.76 -0.65
N SER A 158 12.23 -14.16 -1.34
CA SER A 158 12.17 -12.70 -1.49
C SER A 158 11.51 -12.06 -0.28
N LYS A 159 11.85 -10.79 -0.05
CA LYS A 159 11.53 -10.09 1.20
C LYS A 159 11.03 -8.68 0.92
N VAL A 160 9.98 -8.29 1.63
CA VAL A 160 9.53 -6.91 1.69
C VAL A 160 9.49 -6.43 3.13
N LYS A 161 10.04 -5.24 3.36
CA LYS A 161 9.83 -4.45 4.56
C LYS A 161 9.13 -3.16 4.17
N LEU A 162 7.94 -2.93 4.72
CA LEU A 162 7.18 -1.70 4.59
C LEU A 162 7.24 -0.94 5.92
N SER A 163 7.62 0.34 5.88
CA SER A 163 7.50 1.27 7.00
C SER A 163 6.67 2.46 6.55
N ALA A 164 5.43 2.58 7.03
CA ALA A 164 4.49 3.62 6.62
C ALA A 164 4.09 4.51 7.79
N ILE A 165 4.03 5.82 7.55
CA ILE A 165 3.41 6.79 8.46
C ILE A 165 2.29 7.50 7.70
N HIS A 166 1.08 7.47 8.28
CA HIS A 166 -0.11 8.11 7.75
C HIS A 166 -0.54 9.26 8.65
N LEU A 167 -0.33 10.49 8.20
CA LEU A 167 -0.94 11.71 8.72
C LEU A 167 -2.05 12.09 7.75
N CYS A 168 -3.26 11.65 8.07
CA CYS A 168 -4.38 11.74 7.15
C CYS A 168 -4.88 13.18 7.00
N GLY A 169 -5.58 13.44 5.90
CA GLY A 169 -6.44 14.60 5.77
C GLY A 169 -7.88 14.20 6.04
N LYS A 170 -8.81 14.74 5.24
CA LYS A 170 -10.24 14.41 5.31
C LYS A 170 -10.53 12.90 5.40
N SER A 171 -9.95 12.11 4.50
CA SER A 171 -10.11 10.66 4.52
C SER A 171 -8.98 9.93 3.79
N ALA A 172 -8.53 8.81 4.33
CA ALA A 172 -7.57 7.92 3.69
C ALA A 172 -8.15 6.52 3.50
N HIS A 173 -8.01 5.96 2.30
CA HIS A 173 -8.35 4.58 1.98
C HIS A 173 -7.07 3.84 1.64
N ILE A 174 -6.68 2.89 2.51
CA ILE A 174 -5.41 2.19 2.42
C ILE A 174 -5.68 0.72 2.12
N GLY A 175 -5.29 0.27 0.93
CA GLY A 175 -5.46 -1.10 0.47
C GLY A 175 -4.14 -1.73 0.13
N TYR A 176 -3.64 -2.57 1.04
CA TYR A 176 -2.35 -3.24 0.88
C TYR A 176 -2.55 -4.74 0.71
N ARG A 177 -1.95 -5.29 -0.35
CA ARG A 177 -1.98 -6.72 -0.64
C ARG A 177 -0.58 -7.27 -0.83
N ALA A 178 -0.27 -8.34 -0.11
CA ALA A 178 0.92 -9.15 -0.33
C ALA A 178 0.55 -10.60 -0.63
N ASP A 179 0.97 -11.08 -1.80
CA ASP A 179 0.87 -12.48 -2.19
C ASP A 179 2.26 -13.14 -2.07
N LEU A 180 2.45 -13.90 -0.98
CA LEU A 180 3.65 -14.66 -0.66
C LEU A 180 3.63 -15.99 -1.44
N LEU A 181 3.95 -15.90 -2.73
CA LEU A 181 3.86 -17.00 -3.71
C LEU A 181 4.93 -18.06 -3.49
N GLY A 182 6.18 -17.64 -3.25
CA GLY A 182 7.34 -18.52 -3.14
C GLY A 182 7.62 -19.03 -1.73
N ASN A 183 8.32 -20.17 -1.63
CA ASN A 183 8.73 -20.71 -0.33
C ASN A 183 9.66 -19.72 0.39
N ARG A 184 9.54 -19.61 1.72
CA ARG A 184 10.37 -18.72 2.55
C ARG A 184 10.30 -17.23 2.13
N SER A 185 9.26 -16.82 1.42
CA SER A 185 8.99 -15.40 1.19
C SER A 185 8.55 -14.73 2.50
N GLU A 186 8.88 -13.46 2.65
CA GLU A 186 8.69 -12.72 3.91
C GLU A 186 8.11 -11.34 3.66
N ALA A 187 7.06 -10.98 4.41
CA ALA A 187 6.49 -9.63 4.40
C ALA A 187 6.40 -9.07 5.82
N GLU A 188 7.12 -7.98 6.07
CA GLU A 188 7.08 -7.24 7.32
C GLU A 188 6.51 -5.85 7.07
N MET A 189 5.44 -5.48 7.78
CA MET A 189 4.73 -4.21 7.61
C MET A 189 4.63 -3.50 8.96
N HIS A 190 5.25 -2.33 9.05
CA HIS A 190 5.17 -1.40 10.18
C HIS A 190 4.35 -0.20 9.76
N LEU A 191 3.19 -0.01 10.36
CA LEU A 191 2.25 1.05 10.04
C LEU A 191 2.04 1.95 11.26
N GLY A 192 2.35 3.24 11.12
CA GLY A 192 2.08 4.28 12.09
C GLY A 192 0.98 5.21 11.59
N TYR A 193 0.03 5.61 12.44
CA TYR A 193 -0.96 6.61 12.07
C TYR A 193 -1.31 7.59 13.21
N PHE A 194 -1.69 8.79 12.83
CA PHE A 194 -2.27 9.80 13.72
C PHE A 194 -3.48 10.41 13.03
N LEU A 195 -4.65 10.28 13.67
CA LEU A 195 -5.88 10.91 13.21
C LEU A 195 -6.39 11.90 14.24
N GLU A 196 -6.82 13.07 13.79
CA GLU A 196 -7.46 14.07 14.63
C GLU A 196 -8.75 14.65 14.02
N LYS A 197 -9.38 15.59 14.72
CA LYS A 197 -10.58 16.30 14.25
C LYS A 197 -11.68 15.33 13.81
N GLN A 198 -12.08 15.32 12.55
CA GLN A 198 -13.10 14.43 11.97
C GLN A 198 -12.50 13.57 10.85
N GLU A 199 -11.19 13.35 10.89
CA GLU A 199 -10.45 12.58 9.90
C GLU A 199 -10.89 11.12 9.92
N ARG A 200 -10.82 10.47 8.76
CA ARG A 200 -11.21 9.08 8.59
C ARG A 200 -10.10 8.27 7.97
N ALA A 201 -9.80 7.10 8.52
CA ALA A 201 -8.93 6.16 7.84
C ALA A 201 -9.58 4.79 7.71
N ASP A 202 -9.44 4.22 6.53
CA ASP A 202 -9.97 2.92 6.21
C ASP A 202 -8.85 2.00 5.70
N TYR A 203 -8.39 1.09 6.56
CA TYR A 203 -7.35 0.13 6.25
C TYR A 203 -7.95 -1.22 5.84
N ASN A 204 -7.47 -1.75 4.71
CA ASN A 204 -7.72 -3.09 4.21
C ASN A 204 -6.39 -3.75 3.85
N LEU A 205 -5.91 -4.62 4.73
CA LEU A 205 -4.66 -5.35 4.59
C LEU A 205 -4.94 -6.83 4.31
N LEU A 206 -4.32 -7.36 3.26
CA LEU A 206 -4.44 -8.76 2.88
C LEU A 206 -3.06 -9.38 2.63
N VAL A 207 -2.71 -10.41 3.39
CA VAL A 207 -1.52 -11.21 3.16
C VAL A 207 -1.91 -12.65 2.87
N ASN A 208 -1.68 -13.10 1.63
CA ASN A 208 -1.93 -14.49 1.23
C ASN A 208 -0.64 -15.29 1.24
N HIS A 209 -0.61 -16.38 1.99
CA HIS A 209 0.52 -17.32 2.01
C HIS A 209 0.22 -18.51 1.11
N PHE A 210 0.99 -18.66 0.03
CA PHE A 210 0.97 -19.84 -0.85
C PHE A 210 2.24 -20.68 -0.67
N GLY A 211 3.39 -20.02 -0.50
CA GLY A 211 4.67 -20.69 -0.32
C GLY A 211 4.83 -21.37 1.04
N LYS A 212 5.57 -22.48 1.07
CA LYS A 212 5.93 -23.17 2.32
C LYS A 212 6.86 -22.31 3.15
N LYS A 213 6.68 -22.32 4.48
CA LYS A 213 7.49 -21.54 5.43
C LYS A 213 7.56 -20.05 5.07
N SER A 214 6.52 -19.49 4.46
CA SER A 214 6.41 -18.05 4.25
C SER A 214 6.00 -17.39 5.56
N GLU A 215 6.50 -16.19 5.81
CA GLU A 215 6.33 -15.47 7.08
C GLU A 215 5.75 -14.07 6.84
N SER A 216 4.84 -13.64 7.71
CA SER A 216 4.31 -12.28 7.67
C SER A 216 4.17 -11.67 9.06
N HIS A 217 4.45 -10.38 9.14
CA HIS A 217 4.33 -9.60 10.36
C HIS A 217 3.69 -8.26 10.04
N ILE A 218 2.58 -7.95 10.70
CA ILE A 218 1.90 -6.66 10.61
C ILE A 218 1.92 -6.04 12.00
N TYR A 219 2.53 -4.87 12.12
CA TYR A 219 2.54 -4.04 13.30
C TYR A 219 1.84 -2.72 12.95
N CYS A 220 0.77 -2.40 13.66
CA CYS A 220 -0.03 -1.21 13.42
C CYS A 220 -0.17 -0.43 14.73
N ASP A 221 0.48 0.72 14.81
CA ASP A 221 0.46 1.61 15.98
C ASP A 221 -0.19 2.93 15.60
N GLY A 222 -1.08 3.45 16.44
CA GLY A 222 -1.62 4.77 16.16
C GLY A 222 -2.33 5.47 17.29
N VAL A 223 -2.70 6.71 17.01
CA VAL A 223 -3.36 7.62 17.94
C VAL A 223 -4.62 8.18 17.29
N LEU A 224 -5.73 8.16 18.01
CA LEU A 224 -6.99 8.77 17.62
C LEU A 224 -7.33 9.92 18.59
N ARG A 225 -7.66 11.08 18.02
CA ARG A 225 -8.02 12.30 18.77
C ARG A 225 -9.26 12.98 18.18
N GLY A 226 -10.00 13.71 19.00
CA GLY A 226 -11.21 14.43 18.59
C GLY A 226 -12.39 13.51 18.31
N GLU A 227 -12.89 13.53 17.08
CA GLU A 227 -13.97 12.70 16.52
C GLU A 227 -13.45 11.84 15.37
N ALA A 228 -12.15 11.54 15.37
CA ALA A 228 -11.51 10.70 14.36
C ALA A 228 -12.12 9.30 14.33
N PHE A 229 -12.21 8.75 13.12
CA PHE A 229 -12.80 7.43 12.88
C PHE A 229 -11.85 6.54 12.10
N LYS A 230 -11.60 5.33 12.59
CA LYS A 230 -10.74 4.35 11.92
C LYS A 230 -11.43 2.99 11.81
N ILE A 231 -11.32 2.38 10.63
CA ILE A 231 -11.56 0.95 10.48
C ILE A 231 -10.27 0.29 10.04
N PHE A 232 -9.94 -0.84 10.66
CA PHE A 232 -8.85 -1.70 10.23
C PHE A 232 -9.33 -3.12 9.99
N ARG A 233 -9.03 -3.61 8.79
CA ARG A 233 -9.34 -4.95 8.34
C ARG A 233 -8.06 -5.63 7.88
N GLY A 234 -7.39 -6.30 8.82
CA GLY A 234 -6.30 -7.20 8.53
C GLY A 234 -6.81 -8.60 8.17
N THR A 235 -6.19 -9.26 7.20
CA THR A 235 -6.46 -10.66 6.86
C THR A 235 -5.17 -11.36 6.47
N ILE A 236 -4.76 -12.33 7.28
CA ILE A 236 -3.70 -13.28 6.95
C ILE A 236 -4.36 -14.60 6.55
N ASP A 237 -4.15 -15.02 5.29
CA ASP A 237 -4.78 -16.22 4.72
C ASP A 237 -3.72 -17.26 4.34
N LEU A 238 -3.66 -18.34 5.11
CA LEU A 238 -2.78 -19.48 4.87
C LEU A 238 -3.44 -20.47 3.90
N LYS A 239 -3.01 -20.45 2.64
CA LYS A 239 -3.60 -21.26 1.58
C LYS A 239 -3.19 -22.73 1.69
N HIS A 240 -4.00 -23.61 1.11
CA HIS A 240 -3.67 -25.02 1.00
C HIS A 240 -2.30 -25.21 0.31
N GLY A 241 -1.39 -25.92 0.95
CA GLY A 241 -0.03 -26.15 0.45
C GLY A 241 1.05 -25.28 1.11
N ALA A 242 0.68 -24.20 1.82
CA ALA A 242 1.60 -23.31 2.55
C ALA A 242 2.13 -23.94 3.86
N LYS A 243 2.70 -25.14 3.78
CA LYS A 243 3.14 -25.91 4.95
C LYS A 243 4.20 -25.15 5.74
N GLY A 244 3.94 -24.95 7.02
CA GLY A 244 4.84 -24.27 7.95
C GLY A 244 4.89 -22.75 7.76
N ALA A 245 3.98 -22.17 6.99
CA ALA A 245 3.82 -20.72 6.94
C ALA A 245 3.23 -20.20 8.27
N CYS A 246 3.62 -18.99 8.66
CA CYS A 246 3.07 -18.29 9.82
C CYS A 246 2.86 -16.82 9.51
N GLY A 247 1.92 -16.21 10.21
CA GLY A 247 1.71 -14.77 10.14
C GLY A 247 1.27 -14.25 11.50
N ASN A 248 1.71 -13.05 11.83
CA ASN A 248 1.33 -12.35 13.05
C ASN A 248 0.81 -10.96 12.72
N GLU A 249 -0.23 -10.53 13.44
CA GLU A 249 -0.82 -9.20 13.34
C GLU A 249 -0.97 -8.65 14.76
N GLN A 250 -0.44 -7.44 14.97
CA GLN A 250 -0.57 -6.70 16.22
C GLN A 250 -1.02 -5.28 15.92
N GLU A 251 -2.04 -4.83 16.64
CA GLU A 251 -2.52 -3.46 16.60
C GLU A 251 -2.52 -2.85 18.01
N ASN A 252 -1.92 -1.67 18.17
CA ASN A 252 -2.01 -0.87 19.39
C ASN A 252 -2.58 0.52 19.05
N VAL A 253 -3.60 0.95 19.79
CA VAL A 253 -4.26 2.24 19.57
C VAL A 253 -4.34 3.02 20.87
N LEU A 254 -3.86 4.26 20.85
CA LEU A 254 -4.09 5.24 21.92
C LEU A 254 -5.29 6.11 21.57
N LEU A 255 -6.35 6.04 22.38
CA LEU A 255 -7.52 6.90 22.27
C LEU A 255 -7.32 8.11 23.20
N MET A 256 -7.35 9.32 22.64
CA MET A 256 -7.11 10.56 23.39
C MET A 256 -8.39 11.29 23.82
N ASP A 257 -9.53 10.96 23.22
CA ASP A 257 -10.84 11.58 23.48
C ASP A 257 -11.94 10.51 23.46
N ASP A 258 -13.07 10.76 24.13
CA ASP A 258 -14.17 9.80 24.25
C ASP A 258 -14.98 9.59 22.94
N ASN A 259 -14.85 10.51 21.99
CA ASN A 259 -15.66 10.54 20.77
C ASN A 259 -14.98 9.88 19.55
N VAL A 260 -13.80 9.29 19.73
CA VAL A 260 -13.10 8.56 18.66
C VAL A 260 -13.66 7.15 18.51
N VAL A 261 -13.60 6.60 17.29
CA VAL A 261 -14.17 5.29 16.95
C VAL A 261 -13.24 4.46 16.08
#